data_AF-A0AAW5C2Q1-F1
#
_entry.id   AF-A0AAW5C2Q1-F1
#
_cell.length_a   1.000
_cell.length_b   1.000
_cell.length_c   1.000
_cell.angle_alpha   90.00
_cell.angle_beta   90.00
_cell.angle_gamma   90.00
#
_symmetry.space_group_name_H-M   'P 1'
#
loop_
_entity.id
_entity.type
_entity.pdbx_description
1 polymer ?
#
loop_
_entity_poly.entity_id
_entity_poly.type
_entity_poly.pdbx_seq_one_letter_code
_entity_poly.pdbx_strand_id
1 'polypeptide(L)'
;MKQKEKKARNRRTNEQIDKDVISELEKLVAEYGFGNVNLSALMKAANIEANVFYRRYGSMENLYDRLAKQYDFWINDAIDVSSLNILGPKKFFAETFKTLYRSLSDNTVMQKLLLYEMSVINETTKRTAETRDIMNLNLIAFYDNLFRPAKINIKAIMANLIGGIYYLILHRRCAKTCTIDFNTQEGEKVFFEWIDFLTDAIFDKLEAYERNRKAAQEMLSDGISEFKICKYMGINKNDLRILLSK
;
A
#
# COMPACT_ATOMS: atom_id res chain seq x y z
N MET A 1 -6.42 -52.78 -35.95
CA MET A 1 -6.16 -51.84 -34.84
C MET A 1 -5.05 -50.88 -35.24
N LYS A 2 -5.34 -49.60 -35.48
CA LYS A 2 -4.31 -48.59 -35.77
C LYS A 2 -3.70 -48.12 -34.43
N GLN A 3 -2.42 -48.38 -34.22
CA GLN A 3 -1.64 -47.80 -33.12
C GLN A 3 -1.66 -46.27 -33.25
N LYS A 4 -2.20 -45.58 -32.24
CA LYS A 4 -2.03 -44.13 -32.10
C LYS A 4 -0.56 -43.87 -31.84
N GLU A 5 0.13 -43.27 -32.79
CA GLU A 5 1.44 -42.66 -32.57
C GLU A 5 1.34 -41.72 -31.36
N LYS A 6 2.00 -42.08 -30.26
CA LYS A 6 2.23 -41.17 -29.14
C LYS A 6 3.12 -40.06 -29.66
N LYS A 7 2.53 -38.91 -30.03
CA LYS A 7 3.26 -37.64 -30.21
C LYS A 7 4.22 -37.51 -29.03
N ALA A 8 5.53 -37.55 -29.30
CA ALA A 8 6.56 -37.32 -28.30
C ALA A 8 6.27 -35.96 -27.64
N ARG A 9 5.84 -35.97 -26.37
CA ARG A 9 5.63 -34.74 -25.61
C ARG A 9 6.98 -34.06 -25.52
N ASN A 10 7.12 -32.92 -26.17
CA ASN A 10 8.34 -32.13 -26.12
C ASN A 10 8.68 -31.88 -24.63
N ARG A 11 9.91 -32.19 -24.21
CA ARG A 11 10.30 -32.12 -22.80
C ARG A 11 10.23 -30.64 -22.39
N ARG A 12 9.39 -30.32 -21.41
CA ARG A 12 9.32 -28.95 -20.86
C ARG A 12 10.69 -28.53 -20.33
N THR A 13 11.08 -27.30 -20.62
CA THR A 13 12.28 -26.69 -20.04
C THR A 13 12.07 -26.41 -18.55
N ASN A 14 13.16 -26.17 -17.84
CA ASN A 14 13.11 -25.80 -16.43
C ASN A 14 12.29 -24.53 -16.18
N GLU A 15 12.41 -23.54 -17.07
CA GLU A 15 11.66 -22.29 -17.02
C GLU A 15 10.17 -22.49 -17.29
N GLN A 16 9.82 -23.34 -18.27
CA GLN A 16 8.41 -23.64 -18.55
C GLN A 16 7.74 -24.31 -17.36
N ILE A 17 8.43 -25.25 -16.69
CA ILE A 17 7.91 -25.89 -15.48
C ILE A 17 7.68 -24.84 -14.39
N ASP A 18 8.65 -23.96 -14.15
CA ASP A 18 8.51 -22.92 -13.12
C ASP A 18 7.37 -21.95 -13.42
N LYS A 19 7.22 -21.53 -14.68
CA LYS A 19 6.12 -20.67 -15.11
C LYS A 19 4.76 -21.35 -14.92
N ASP A 20 4.63 -22.61 -15.34
CA ASP A 20 3.40 -23.40 -15.18
C ASP A 20 3.05 -23.53 -13.68
N VAL A 21 4.01 -23.92 -12.84
CA VAL A 21 3.80 -24.13 -11.40
C VAL A 21 3.39 -22.84 -10.70
N ILE A 22 4.08 -21.72 -10.96
CA ILE A 22 3.74 -20.43 -10.36
C ILE A 22 2.37 -19.96 -10.82
N SER A 23 2.06 -20.06 -12.12
CA SER A 23 0.76 -19.63 -12.65
C SER A 23 -0.41 -20.45 -12.08
N GLU A 24 -0.24 -21.77 -11.94
CA GLU A 24 -1.27 -22.61 -11.33
C GLU A 24 -1.38 -22.37 -9.81
N LEU A 25 -0.25 -22.12 -9.12
CA LEU A 25 -0.29 -21.73 -7.71
C LEU A 25 -1.04 -20.40 -7.52
N GLU A 26 -0.78 -19.40 -8.35
CA GLU A 26 -1.42 -18.09 -8.27
C GLU A 26 -2.95 -18.21 -8.37
N LYS A 27 -3.45 -19.02 -9.32
CA LYS A 27 -4.89 -19.31 -9.46
C LYS A 27 -5.46 -19.98 -8.21
N LEU A 28 -4.78 -21.01 -7.71
CA LEU A 28 -5.23 -21.74 -6.52
C LEU A 28 -5.20 -20.85 -5.26
N VAL A 29 -4.21 -19.96 -5.15
CA VAL A 29 -4.13 -18.98 -4.07
C VAL A 29 -5.25 -17.95 -4.18
N ALA A 30 -5.59 -17.47 -5.39
CA ALA A 30 -6.71 -16.56 -5.58
C ALA A 30 -8.04 -17.18 -5.10
N GLU A 31 -8.21 -18.49 -5.26
CA GLU A 31 -9.39 -19.23 -4.80
C GLU A 31 -9.34 -19.52 -3.29
N TYR A 32 -8.32 -20.26 -2.84
CA TYR A 32 -8.26 -20.85 -1.50
C TYR A 32 -7.46 -20.03 -0.48
N GLY A 33 -6.62 -19.10 -0.95
CA GLY A 33 -5.69 -18.33 -0.13
C GLY A 33 -4.35 -19.03 0.10
N PHE A 34 -3.36 -18.25 0.55
CA PHE A 34 -2.07 -18.78 0.98
C PHE A 34 -2.26 -19.70 2.19
N GLY A 35 -1.39 -20.71 2.31
CA GLY A 35 -1.47 -21.73 3.36
C GLY A 35 -2.53 -22.82 3.11
N ASN A 36 -3.52 -22.58 2.25
CA ASN A 36 -4.66 -23.50 2.06
C ASN A 36 -4.62 -24.30 0.74
N VAL A 37 -3.64 -24.06 -0.14
CA VAL A 37 -3.53 -24.80 -1.40
C VAL A 37 -3.09 -26.24 -1.16
N ASN A 38 -3.87 -27.19 -1.69
CA ASN A 38 -3.53 -28.60 -1.66
C ASN A 38 -2.39 -28.93 -2.66
N LEU A 39 -1.30 -29.52 -2.18
CA LEU A 39 -0.14 -29.88 -3.00
C LEU A 39 -0.48 -30.85 -4.14
N SER A 40 -1.36 -31.83 -3.92
CA SER A 40 -1.79 -32.78 -4.97
C SER A 40 -2.56 -32.07 -6.07
N ALA A 41 -3.44 -31.13 -5.71
CA ALA A 41 -4.18 -30.33 -6.68
C ALA A 41 -3.23 -29.46 -7.52
N LEU A 42 -2.26 -28.80 -6.89
CA LEU A 42 -1.23 -28.03 -7.60
C LEU A 42 -0.41 -28.91 -8.55
N MET A 43 0.07 -30.06 -8.07
CA MET A 43 0.87 -30.97 -8.89
C MET A 43 0.11 -31.48 -10.11
N LYS A 44 -1.18 -31.77 -9.94
CA LYS A 44 -2.07 -32.17 -11.03
C LYS A 44 -2.28 -31.01 -12.03
N ALA A 45 -2.57 -29.81 -11.54
CA ALA A 45 -2.81 -28.63 -12.37
C ALA A 45 -1.57 -28.25 -13.19
N ALA A 46 -0.40 -28.19 -12.55
CA ALA A 46 0.88 -27.89 -13.20
C ALA A 46 1.52 -29.10 -13.92
N ASN A 47 0.85 -30.26 -13.91
CA ASN A 47 1.31 -31.51 -14.50
C ASN A 47 2.76 -31.87 -14.10
N ILE A 48 3.07 -31.81 -12.80
CA ILE A 48 4.40 -32.06 -12.24
C ILE A 48 4.36 -33.24 -11.26
N GLU A 49 5.39 -34.10 -11.30
CA GLU A 49 5.53 -35.22 -10.37
C GLU A 49 6.11 -34.77 -9.02
N ALA A 50 5.77 -35.48 -7.94
CA ALA A 50 6.19 -35.13 -6.58
C ALA A 50 7.73 -35.06 -6.42
N ASN A 51 8.46 -35.99 -7.02
CA ASN A 51 9.93 -35.98 -7.02
C ASN A 51 10.50 -34.69 -7.65
N VAL A 52 9.90 -34.18 -8.72
CA VAL A 52 10.32 -32.95 -9.39
C VAL A 52 9.95 -31.74 -8.54
N PHE A 53 8.76 -31.74 -7.91
CA PHE A 53 8.34 -30.69 -6.98
C PHE A 53 9.33 -30.55 -5.82
N TYR A 54 9.55 -31.62 -5.05
CA TYR A 54 10.39 -31.57 -3.85
C TYR A 54 11.84 -31.21 -4.18
N ARG A 55 12.39 -31.73 -5.29
CA ARG A 55 13.74 -31.37 -5.74
C ARG A 55 13.87 -29.90 -6.12
N ARG A 56 12.82 -29.28 -6.65
CA ARG A 56 12.85 -27.89 -7.14
C ARG A 56 12.53 -26.86 -6.07
N TYR A 57 11.50 -27.13 -5.28
CA TYR A 57 10.91 -26.14 -4.38
C TYR A 57 11.11 -26.49 -2.92
N GLY A 58 11.41 -27.75 -2.59
CA GLY A 58 11.59 -28.23 -1.23
C GLY A 58 10.29 -28.38 -0.45
N SER A 59 9.48 -27.32 -0.37
CA SER A 59 8.22 -27.31 0.37
C SER A 59 7.18 -26.40 -0.29
N MET A 60 5.92 -26.51 0.13
CA MET A 60 4.87 -25.55 -0.24
C MET A 60 5.16 -24.15 0.33
N GLU A 61 5.76 -24.05 1.51
CA GLU A 61 6.12 -22.77 2.14
C GLU A 61 7.12 -21.99 1.29
N ASN A 62 8.16 -22.65 0.79
CA ASN A 62 9.12 -22.03 -0.13
C ASN A 62 8.47 -21.56 -1.43
N LEU A 63 7.49 -22.31 -1.93
CA LEU A 63 6.78 -21.92 -3.15
C LEU A 63 5.82 -20.74 -2.91
N TYR A 64 5.15 -20.70 -1.75
CA TYR A 64 4.39 -19.53 -1.33
C TYR A 64 5.28 -18.29 -1.19
N ASP A 65 6.46 -18.43 -0.58
CA ASP A 65 7.41 -17.31 -0.48
C ASP A 65 7.82 -16.79 -1.85
N ARG A 66 8.09 -17.70 -2.80
CA ARG A 66 8.44 -17.34 -4.18
C ARG A 66 7.30 -16.61 -4.90
N LEU A 67 6.05 -17.03 -4.70
CA LEU A 67 4.89 -16.32 -5.24
C LEU A 67 4.74 -14.95 -4.57
N ALA A 68 4.80 -14.89 -3.24
CA ALA A 68 4.62 -13.65 -2.49
C ALA A 68 5.65 -12.57 -2.88
N LYS A 69 6.90 -12.96 -3.18
CA LYS A 69 7.93 -12.05 -3.71
C LYS A 69 7.54 -11.31 -4.99
N GLN A 70 6.67 -11.89 -5.83
CA GLN A 70 6.19 -11.22 -7.04
C GLN A 70 5.25 -10.05 -6.75
N TYR A 71 4.68 -10.02 -5.55
CA TYR A 71 3.79 -8.97 -5.09
C TYR A 71 4.49 -7.98 -4.14
N ASP A 72 5.79 -8.12 -3.84
CA ASP A 72 6.48 -7.18 -2.96
C ASP A 72 6.41 -5.73 -3.49
N PHE A 73 6.46 -5.57 -4.81
CA PHE A 73 6.51 -4.28 -5.51
C PHE A 73 5.15 -3.77 -6.01
N TRP A 74 4.06 -4.51 -5.77
CA TRP A 74 2.74 -4.27 -6.40
C TRP A 74 2.24 -2.82 -6.30
N ILE A 75 2.50 -2.16 -5.17
CA ILE A 75 2.06 -0.79 -4.93
C ILE A 75 3.02 0.25 -5.54
N ASN A 76 4.31 -0.05 -5.58
CA ASN A 76 5.30 0.84 -6.20
C ASN A 76 5.13 0.85 -7.72
N ASP A 77 4.76 -0.29 -8.30
CA ASP A 77 4.44 -0.39 -9.72
C ASP A 77 3.15 0.38 -10.06
N ALA A 78 2.25 0.56 -9.08
CA ALA A 78 1.01 1.32 -9.25
C ALA A 78 1.18 2.82 -9.01
N ILE A 79 2.12 3.25 -8.16
CA ILE A 79 2.35 4.66 -7.83
C ILE A 79 3.46 5.24 -8.71
N ASP A 80 3.10 6.14 -9.61
CA ASP A 80 4.08 6.95 -10.34
C ASP A 80 4.55 8.13 -9.47
N VAL A 81 5.69 7.95 -8.80
CA VAL A 81 6.28 8.99 -7.93
C VAL A 81 6.66 10.26 -8.72
N SER A 82 6.89 10.17 -10.03
CA SER A 82 7.23 11.35 -10.85
C SER A 82 6.05 12.35 -10.92
N SER A 83 4.82 11.85 -10.77
CA SER A 83 3.61 12.67 -10.70
C SER A 83 3.57 13.59 -9.48
N LEU A 84 4.40 13.37 -8.46
CA LEU A 84 4.52 14.29 -7.31
C LEU A 84 4.92 15.71 -7.75
N ASN A 85 5.84 15.82 -8.71
CA ASN A 85 6.30 17.12 -9.22
C ASN A 85 5.23 17.82 -10.08
N ILE A 86 4.32 17.05 -10.68
CA ILE A 86 3.27 17.57 -11.58
C ILE A 86 2.03 17.99 -10.77
N LEU A 87 1.60 17.14 -9.84
CA LEU A 87 0.38 17.33 -9.05
C LEU A 87 0.60 18.21 -7.80
N GLY A 88 1.85 18.28 -7.33
CA GLY A 88 2.17 18.85 -6.03
C GLY A 88 1.83 17.90 -4.87
N PRO A 89 2.37 18.15 -3.67
CA PRO A 89 2.31 17.23 -2.54
C PRO A 89 0.89 16.96 -2.04
N LYS A 90 0.00 17.95 -2.12
CA LYS A 90 -1.40 17.83 -1.66
C LYS A 90 -2.19 16.86 -2.52
N LYS A 91 -2.29 17.15 -3.81
CA LYS A 91 -3.06 16.32 -4.74
C LYS A 91 -2.44 14.93 -4.91
N PHE A 92 -1.10 14.84 -4.95
CA PHE A 92 -0.41 13.55 -5.00
C PHE A 92 -0.73 12.65 -3.79
N PHE A 93 -0.88 13.22 -2.59
CA PHE A 93 -1.25 12.47 -1.38
C PHE A 93 -2.61 11.78 -1.57
N ALA A 94 -3.65 12.54 -1.94
CA ALA A 94 -4.99 11.98 -2.17
C ALA A 94 -4.99 10.92 -3.28
N GLU A 95 -4.34 11.20 -4.41
CA GLU A 95 -4.26 10.27 -5.53
C GLU A 95 -3.51 8.98 -5.18
N THR A 96 -2.50 9.04 -4.31
CA THR A 96 -1.77 7.86 -3.84
C THR A 96 -2.70 6.88 -3.11
N PHE A 97 -3.57 7.37 -2.22
CA PHE A 97 -4.51 6.52 -1.49
C PHE A 97 -5.66 6.01 -2.36
N LYS A 98 -6.10 6.79 -3.35
CA LYS A 98 -7.05 6.33 -4.39
C LYS A 98 -6.45 5.21 -5.24
N THR A 99 -5.19 5.34 -5.64
CA THR A 99 -4.44 4.29 -6.35
C THR A 99 -4.29 3.05 -5.50
N LEU A 100 -3.93 3.18 -4.22
CA LEU A 100 -3.87 2.06 -3.28
C LEU A 100 -5.20 1.32 -3.18
N TYR A 101 -6.31 2.07 -3.06
CA TYR A 101 -7.65 1.49 -3.00
C TYR A 101 -8.00 0.67 -4.25
N ARG A 102 -7.76 1.22 -5.44
CA ARG A 102 -8.06 0.55 -6.72
C ARG A 102 -7.15 -0.64 -6.98
N SER A 103 -5.85 -0.43 -6.84
CA SER A 103 -4.85 -1.47 -7.06
C SER A 103 -5.12 -2.68 -6.16
N LEU A 104 -5.49 -2.46 -4.88
CA LEU A 104 -5.82 -3.57 -4.00
C LEU A 104 -7.16 -4.20 -4.36
N SER A 105 -8.15 -3.38 -4.74
CA SER A 105 -9.49 -3.86 -5.11
C SER A 105 -9.46 -4.87 -6.25
N ASP A 106 -8.58 -4.67 -7.23
CA ASP A 106 -8.48 -5.50 -8.43
C ASP A 106 -7.51 -6.69 -8.24
N ASN A 107 -6.64 -6.64 -7.22
CA ASN A 107 -5.62 -7.66 -6.99
C ASN A 107 -6.05 -8.70 -5.95
N THR A 108 -6.75 -9.75 -6.41
CA THR A 108 -7.25 -10.83 -5.53
C THR A 108 -6.11 -11.56 -4.81
N VAL A 109 -4.97 -11.79 -5.45
CA VAL A 109 -3.85 -12.52 -4.82
C VAL A 109 -3.22 -11.68 -3.71
N MET A 110 -3.06 -10.38 -3.92
CA MET A 110 -2.60 -9.47 -2.86
C MET A 110 -3.58 -9.41 -1.69
N GLN A 111 -4.90 -9.40 -1.96
CA GLN A 111 -5.90 -9.50 -0.90
C GLN A 111 -5.72 -10.78 -0.07
N LYS A 112 -5.44 -11.92 -0.73
CA LYS A 112 -5.17 -13.19 -0.04
C LYS A 112 -3.84 -13.19 0.71
N LEU A 113 -2.82 -12.47 0.23
CA LEU A 113 -1.55 -12.30 0.94
C LEU A 113 -1.73 -11.48 2.22
N LEU A 114 -2.48 -10.37 2.17
CA LEU A 114 -2.78 -9.57 3.37
C LEU A 114 -3.60 -10.37 4.40
N LEU A 115 -4.56 -11.18 3.95
CA LEU A 115 -5.28 -12.09 4.84
C LEU A 115 -4.35 -13.13 5.49
N TYR A 116 -3.37 -13.63 4.72
CA TYR A 116 -2.40 -14.59 5.22
C TYR A 116 -1.53 -14.00 6.34
N GLU A 117 -1.04 -12.77 6.14
CA GLU A 117 -0.26 -12.04 7.15
C GLU A 117 -1.02 -11.82 8.46
N MET A 118 -2.34 -11.61 8.40
CA MET A 118 -3.18 -11.50 9.59
C MET A 118 -3.46 -12.83 10.27
N SER A 119 -3.37 -13.95 9.53
CA SER A 119 -3.71 -15.28 10.03
C SER A 119 -2.52 -16.08 10.55
N VAL A 120 -1.32 -15.90 9.98
CA VAL A 120 -0.13 -16.69 10.27
C VAL A 120 1.12 -15.82 10.30
N ILE A 121 1.88 -15.93 11.38
CA ILE A 121 3.18 -15.25 11.52
C ILE A 121 4.30 -16.23 11.14
N ASN A 122 4.95 -16.00 10.01
CA ASN A 122 6.12 -16.75 9.53
C ASN A 122 7.12 -15.81 8.82
N GLU A 123 8.22 -16.36 8.31
CA GLU A 123 9.26 -15.56 7.64
C GLU A 123 8.74 -14.84 6.40
N THR A 124 7.90 -15.49 5.58
CA THR A 124 7.29 -14.86 4.40
C THR A 124 6.37 -13.71 4.77
N THR A 125 5.45 -13.90 5.72
CA THR A 125 4.49 -12.85 6.09
C THR A 125 5.18 -11.65 6.73
N LYS A 126 6.18 -11.87 7.59
CA LYS A 126 7.03 -10.79 8.13
C LYS A 126 7.77 -10.04 7.03
N ARG A 127 8.48 -10.76 6.16
CA ARG A 127 9.26 -10.17 5.06
C ARG A 127 8.37 -9.31 4.16
N THR A 128 7.25 -9.85 3.70
CA THR A 128 6.34 -9.13 2.79
C THR A 128 5.75 -7.87 3.44
N ALA A 129 5.40 -7.94 4.73
CA ALA A 129 4.89 -6.79 5.47
C ALA A 129 5.95 -5.69 5.66
N GLU A 130 7.15 -6.05 6.12
CA GLU A 130 8.25 -5.10 6.32
C GLU A 130 8.71 -4.46 5.00
N THR A 131 8.75 -5.26 3.93
CA THR A 131 9.21 -4.82 2.60
C THR A 131 8.39 -3.65 2.07
N ARG A 132 7.07 -3.63 2.32
CA ARG A 132 6.18 -2.54 1.85
C ARG A 132 6.50 -1.20 2.50
N ASP A 133 6.82 -1.18 3.79
CA ASP A 133 7.25 0.04 4.49
C ASP A 133 8.64 0.48 4.02
N ILE A 134 9.58 -0.47 3.92
CA ILE A 134 10.96 -0.21 3.49
C ILE A 134 11.00 0.46 2.11
N MET A 135 10.19 -0.03 1.17
CA MET A 135 10.14 0.50 -0.18
C MET A 135 9.61 1.95 -0.25
N ASN A 136 8.78 2.34 0.70
CA ASN A 136 8.14 3.66 0.73
C ASN A 136 8.85 4.66 1.66
N LEU A 137 10.00 4.31 2.24
CA LEU A 137 10.71 5.15 3.22
C LEU A 137 10.99 6.57 2.72
N ASN A 138 11.38 6.74 1.46
CA ASN A 138 11.66 8.07 0.90
C ASN A 138 10.41 8.94 0.84
N LEU A 139 9.27 8.36 0.44
CA LEU A 139 7.98 9.06 0.36
C LEU A 139 7.46 9.39 1.76
N ILE A 140 7.59 8.44 2.69
CA ILE A 140 7.24 8.61 4.10
C ILE A 140 8.09 9.75 4.71
N ALA A 141 9.39 9.76 4.47
CA ALA A 141 10.30 10.79 4.97
C ALA A 141 10.02 12.16 4.36
N PHE A 142 9.67 12.22 3.07
CA PHE A 142 9.25 13.45 2.41
C PHE A 142 8.05 14.08 3.12
N TYR A 143 6.97 13.31 3.32
CA TYR A 143 5.79 13.83 4.01
C TYR A 143 6.07 14.13 5.49
N ASP A 144 6.84 13.29 6.20
CA ASP A 144 7.23 13.56 7.59
C ASP A 144 7.94 14.91 7.73
N ASN A 145 8.89 15.20 6.84
CA ASN A 145 9.59 16.48 6.82
C ASN A 145 8.64 17.65 6.46
N LEU A 146 7.75 17.46 5.49
CA LEU A 146 6.79 18.48 5.07
C LEU A 146 5.84 18.90 6.21
N PHE A 147 5.39 17.93 7.02
CA PHE A 147 4.41 18.17 8.08
C PHE A 147 5.01 18.43 9.47
N ARG A 148 6.32 18.21 9.65
CA ARG A 148 7.03 18.42 10.92
C ARG A 148 6.84 19.83 11.50
N PRO A 149 6.96 20.94 10.73
CA PRO A 149 6.81 22.29 11.29
C PRO A 149 5.42 22.54 11.88
N ALA A 150 4.38 21.99 11.24
CA ALA A 150 2.99 22.07 11.71
C ALA A 150 2.67 21.11 12.86
N LYS A 151 3.66 20.35 13.37
CA LYS A 151 3.50 19.34 14.43
C LYS A 151 2.45 18.28 14.10
N ILE A 152 2.28 17.96 12.82
CA ILE A 152 1.34 16.94 12.36
C ILE A 152 2.11 15.62 12.23
N ASN A 153 1.67 14.59 12.97
CA ASN A 153 2.20 13.24 12.83
C ASN A 153 1.58 12.55 11.61
N ILE A 154 2.08 12.90 10.43
CA ILE A 154 1.56 12.39 9.16
C ILE A 154 1.76 10.87 9.02
N LYS A 155 2.81 10.30 9.65
CA LYS A 155 3.04 8.84 9.65
C LYS A 155 1.90 8.08 10.31
N ALA A 156 1.42 8.57 11.45
CA ALA A 156 0.27 7.97 12.13
C ALA A 156 -1.01 8.06 11.28
N ILE A 157 -1.21 9.18 10.57
CA ILE A 157 -2.33 9.35 9.64
C ILE A 157 -2.23 8.33 8.50
N MET A 158 -1.09 8.27 7.81
CA MET A 158 -0.87 7.34 6.69
C MET A 158 -1.05 5.88 7.12
N ALA A 159 -0.54 5.48 8.29
CA ALA A 159 -0.70 4.12 8.81
C ALA A 159 -2.18 3.75 9.02
N ASN A 160 -2.99 4.65 9.57
CA ASN A 160 -4.42 4.44 9.75
C ASN A 160 -5.17 4.41 8.41
N LEU A 161 -4.76 5.23 7.43
CA LEU A 161 -5.33 5.20 6.09
C LEU A 161 -5.07 3.86 5.39
N ILE A 162 -3.83 3.37 5.42
CA ILE A 162 -3.46 2.08 4.82
C ILE A 162 -4.24 0.95 5.49
N GLY A 163 -4.21 0.88 6.83
CA GLY A 163 -4.94 -0.15 7.58
C GLY A 163 -6.45 -0.10 7.34
N GLY A 164 -7.02 1.11 7.25
CA GLY A 164 -8.42 1.33 6.93
C GLY A 164 -8.77 0.83 5.53
N ILE A 165 -7.99 1.18 4.50
CA ILE A 165 -8.19 0.72 3.13
C ILE A 165 -8.11 -0.81 3.05
N TYR A 166 -7.11 -1.42 3.69
CA TYR A 166 -6.97 -2.87 3.74
C TYR A 166 -8.21 -3.51 4.36
N TYR A 167 -8.66 -3.02 5.52
CA TYR A 167 -9.86 -3.55 6.14
C TYR A 167 -11.09 -3.40 5.24
N LEU A 168 -11.33 -2.20 4.69
CA LEU A 168 -12.50 -1.95 3.82
C LEU A 168 -12.52 -2.90 2.62
N ILE A 169 -11.38 -3.15 1.97
CA ILE A 169 -11.28 -4.00 0.78
C ILE A 169 -11.31 -5.50 1.11
N LEU A 170 -10.72 -5.91 2.22
CA LEU A 170 -10.74 -7.33 2.64
C LEU A 170 -12.10 -7.73 3.24
N HIS A 171 -12.77 -6.79 3.91
CA HIS A 171 -14.05 -7.01 4.59
C HIS A 171 -15.27 -6.84 3.67
N ARG A 172 -15.20 -6.04 2.60
CA ARG A 172 -16.39 -5.66 1.79
C ARG A 172 -17.28 -6.83 1.34
N ARG A 173 -16.75 -8.03 1.11
CA ARG A 173 -17.55 -9.21 0.74
C ARG A 173 -18.36 -9.81 1.90
N CYS A 174 -18.00 -9.49 3.14
CA CYS A 174 -18.67 -9.95 4.35
C CYS A 174 -19.92 -9.12 4.63
N ALA A 175 -19.76 -7.80 4.77
CA ALA A 175 -20.85 -6.88 5.06
C ALA A 175 -20.50 -5.45 4.70
N LYS A 176 -21.54 -4.61 4.63
CA LYS A 176 -21.41 -3.15 4.57
C LYS A 176 -20.71 -2.63 5.82
N THR A 177 -19.86 -1.62 5.66
CA THR A 177 -19.23 -0.91 6.78
C THR A 177 -19.88 0.45 6.91
N CYS A 178 -20.36 0.82 8.11
CA CYS A 178 -21.09 2.07 8.32
C CYS A 178 -22.25 2.28 7.33
N THR A 179 -22.97 1.21 6.98
CA THR A 179 -24.04 1.18 5.96
C THR A 179 -23.61 1.42 4.51
N ILE A 180 -22.32 1.61 4.25
CA ILE A 180 -21.72 1.81 2.92
C ILE A 180 -21.29 0.46 2.34
N ASP A 181 -21.63 0.21 1.08
CA ASP A 181 -21.22 -0.99 0.34
C ASP A 181 -19.97 -0.72 -0.50
N PHE A 182 -18.80 -1.11 0.02
CA PHE A 182 -17.52 -0.93 -0.66
C PHE A 182 -17.24 -1.94 -1.79
N ASN A 183 -18.21 -2.80 -2.15
CA ASN A 183 -18.15 -3.56 -3.41
C ASN A 183 -18.73 -2.78 -4.60
N THR A 184 -19.30 -1.60 -4.38
CA THR A 184 -19.99 -0.81 -5.40
C THR A 184 -19.17 0.41 -5.83
N GLN A 185 -19.49 0.96 -7.00
CA GLN A 185 -18.90 2.22 -7.47
C GLN A 185 -19.29 3.39 -6.55
N GLU A 186 -20.48 3.36 -5.96
CA GLU A 186 -20.92 4.34 -4.98
C GLU A 186 -20.06 4.28 -3.71
N GLY A 187 -19.72 3.08 -3.23
CA GLY A 187 -18.82 2.91 -2.09
C GLY A 187 -17.40 3.41 -2.36
N GLU A 188 -16.86 3.14 -3.57
CA GLU A 188 -15.59 3.72 -4.02
C GLU A 188 -15.67 5.24 -4.03
N LYS A 189 -16.72 5.81 -4.64
CA LYS A 189 -16.91 7.26 -4.71
C LYS A 189 -16.93 7.91 -3.33
N VAL A 190 -17.63 7.30 -2.36
CA VAL A 190 -17.66 7.79 -0.97
C VAL A 190 -16.26 7.81 -0.35
N PHE A 191 -15.45 6.76 -0.58
CA PHE A 191 -14.06 6.76 -0.12
C PHE A 191 -13.24 7.89 -0.76
N PHE A 192 -13.46 8.14 -2.06
CA PHE A 192 -12.71 9.13 -2.85
C PHE A 192 -13.01 10.56 -2.39
N GLU A 193 -14.29 10.88 -2.18
CA GLU A 193 -14.71 12.17 -1.63
C GLU A 193 -14.17 12.37 -0.22
N TRP A 194 -14.18 11.31 0.60
CA TRP A 194 -13.65 11.37 1.96
C TRP A 194 -12.13 11.61 2.00
N ILE A 195 -11.34 10.93 1.17
CA ILE A 195 -9.89 11.12 1.17
C ILE A 195 -9.49 12.48 0.62
N ASP A 196 -10.24 13.03 -0.35
CA ASP A 196 -10.06 14.40 -0.81
C ASP A 196 -10.33 15.40 0.33
N PHE A 197 -11.47 15.27 1.02
CA PHE A 197 -11.80 16.10 2.18
C PHE A 197 -10.76 16.01 3.30
N LEU A 198 -10.32 14.80 3.66
CA LEU A 198 -9.32 14.61 4.70
C LEU A 198 -7.98 15.24 4.31
N THR A 199 -7.58 15.07 3.04
CA THR A 199 -6.36 15.67 2.50
C THR A 199 -6.43 17.19 2.57
N ASP A 200 -7.56 17.79 2.16
CA ASP A 200 -7.79 19.22 2.33
C ASP A 200 -7.62 19.65 3.79
N ALA A 201 -8.32 19.01 4.73
CA ALA A 201 -8.27 19.36 6.14
C ALA A 201 -6.86 19.27 6.76
N ILE A 202 -6.05 18.29 6.34
CA ILE A 202 -4.68 18.12 6.83
C ILE A 202 -3.76 19.19 6.24
N PHE A 203 -3.85 19.44 4.93
CA PHE A 203 -3.00 20.43 4.26
C PHE A 203 -3.38 21.86 4.64
N ASP A 204 -4.64 22.15 4.89
CA ASP A 204 -5.09 23.48 5.33
C ASP A 204 -4.42 23.88 6.66
N LYS A 205 -4.15 22.91 7.55
CA LYS A 205 -3.38 23.16 8.78
C LYS A 205 -1.92 23.49 8.51
N LEU A 206 -1.29 22.81 7.56
CA LEU A 206 0.08 23.10 7.14
C LEU A 206 0.16 24.48 6.48
N GLU A 207 -0.76 24.79 5.58
CA GLU A 207 -0.82 26.09 4.92
C GLU A 207 -1.12 27.22 5.91
N ALA A 208 -1.97 26.98 6.92
CA ALA A 208 -2.21 27.95 7.99
C ALA A 208 -0.93 28.22 8.81
N TYR A 209 -0.15 27.18 9.11
CA TYR A 209 1.16 27.33 9.74
C TYR A 209 2.10 28.19 8.89
N GLU A 210 2.21 27.92 7.59
CA GLU A 210 3.08 28.67 6.68
C GLU A 210 2.63 30.12 6.50
N ARG A 211 1.31 30.38 6.39
CA ARG A 211 0.76 31.74 6.36
C ARG A 211 1.09 32.51 7.63
N ASN A 212 0.93 31.88 8.80
CA ASN A 212 1.24 32.50 10.09
C ASN A 212 2.75 32.79 10.22
N ARG A 213 3.61 31.85 9.81
CA ARG A 213 5.06 32.04 9.79
C ARG A 213 5.44 33.23 8.91
N LYS A 214 4.93 33.29 7.68
CA LYS A 214 5.20 34.38 6.75
C LYS A 214 4.74 35.72 7.30
N ALA A 215 3.52 35.79 7.83
CA ALA A 215 3.01 37.00 8.45
C ALA A 215 3.88 37.46 9.64
N ALA A 216 4.32 36.55 10.50
CA ALA A 216 5.22 36.88 11.62
C ALA A 216 6.57 37.43 11.14
N GLN A 217 7.13 36.88 10.06
CA GLN A 217 8.37 37.36 9.45
C GLN A 217 8.21 38.76 8.85
N GLU A 218 7.12 39.01 8.12
CA GLU A 218 6.81 40.32 7.53
C GLU A 218 6.58 41.38 8.62
N MET A 219 5.84 41.04 9.68
CA MET A 219 5.66 41.93 10.83
C MET A 219 6.99 42.31 11.49
N LEU A 220 7.93 41.37 11.61
CA LEU A 220 9.27 41.67 12.13
C LEU A 220 10.07 42.57 11.20
N SER A 221 10.02 42.36 9.88
CA SER A 221 10.71 43.22 8.92
C SER A 221 10.14 44.64 8.91
N ASP A 222 8.86 44.80 9.22
CA ASP A 222 8.19 46.09 9.36
C ASP A 222 8.47 46.78 10.71
N GLY A 223 9.30 46.18 11.57
CA GLY A 223 9.70 46.74 12.86
C GLY A 223 8.65 46.56 13.98
N ILE A 224 7.67 45.68 13.80
CA ILE A 224 6.69 45.36 14.84
C ILE A 224 7.37 44.52 15.93
N SER A 225 7.27 44.94 17.19
CA SER A 225 7.88 44.22 18.30
C SER A 225 7.27 42.84 18.52
N GLU A 226 8.07 41.86 18.97
CA GLU A 226 7.61 40.50 19.29
C GLU A 226 6.36 40.48 20.17
N PHE A 227 6.27 41.41 21.14
CA PHE A 227 5.11 41.55 22.01
C PHE A 227 3.83 41.90 21.23
N LYS A 228 3.91 42.84 20.29
CA LYS A 228 2.78 43.22 19.44
C LYS A 228 2.41 42.09 18.47
N ILE A 229 3.39 41.38 17.92
CA ILE A 229 3.16 40.22 17.05
C ILE A 229 2.40 39.13 17.80
N CYS A 230 2.88 38.74 19.00
CA CYS A 230 2.19 37.78 19.86
C CYS A 230 0.75 38.21 20.14
N LYS A 231 0.53 39.49 20.45
CA LYS A 231 -0.80 40.07 20.69
C LYS A 231 -1.71 39.97 19.46
N TYR A 232 -1.23 40.34 18.28
CA TYR A 232 -2.05 40.37 17.05
C TYR A 232 -2.37 38.98 16.51
N MET A 233 -1.42 38.04 16.63
CA MET A 233 -1.59 36.67 16.16
C MET A 233 -2.26 35.77 17.19
N GLY A 234 -2.46 36.23 18.42
CA GLY A 234 -3.05 35.43 19.50
C GLY A 234 -2.18 34.26 19.94
N ILE A 235 -0.85 34.39 19.84
CA ILE A 235 0.11 33.34 20.16
C ILE A 235 1.02 33.76 21.31
N ASN A 236 1.61 32.80 22.03
CA ASN A 236 2.60 33.10 23.05
C ASN A 236 4.01 33.26 22.46
N LYS A 237 4.96 33.72 23.28
CA LYS A 237 6.35 33.95 22.85
C LYS A 237 7.08 32.67 22.40
N ASN A 238 6.74 31.52 22.96
CA ASN A 238 7.33 30.25 22.53
C ASN A 238 6.82 29.83 21.16
N ASP A 239 5.53 29.98 20.90
CA ASP A 239 4.94 29.71 19.59
C ASP A 239 5.49 30.66 18.52
N LEU A 240 5.69 31.94 18.85
CA LEU A 240 6.37 32.89 17.95
C LEU A 240 7.81 32.44 17.64
N ARG A 241 8.59 32.00 18.65
CA ARG A 241 9.94 31.48 18.44
C ARG A 241 9.95 30.23 17.55
N ILE A 242 8.97 29.34 17.71
CA ILE A 242 8.82 28.14 16.88
C ILE A 242 8.51 28.54 15.44
N LEU A 243 7.55 29.44 15.20
CA LEU A 243 7.21 29.93 13.86
C LEU A 243 8.41 30.54 13.12
N LEU A 244 9.25 31.28 13.85
CA LEU A 244 10.42 31.95 13.31
C LEU A 244 11.68 31.07 13.23
N SER A 245 11.67 29.89 13.85
CA SER A 245 12.81 28.95 13.80
C SER A 245 13.00 28.44 12.37
N LYS A 246 14.25 28.32 11.91
CA LYS A 246 14.57 27.96 10.52
C LYS A 246 13.99 26.62 10.12
#